data_AF-A0A6J0UPT9-F1
#
_entry.id   AF-A0A6J0UPT9-F1
#
_cell.length_a   1.000
_cell.length_b   1.000
_cell.length_c   1.000
_cell.angle_alpha   90.00
_cell.angle_beta   90.00
_cell.angle_gamma   90.00
#
_symmetry.space_group_name_H-M   'P 1'
#
loop_
_entity.id
_entity.type
_entity.pdbx_description
1 polymer ?
#
loop_
_entity_poly.entity_id
_entity_poly.type
_entity_poly.pdbx_seq_one_letter_code
_entity_poly.pdbx_strand_id
1 'polypeptide(L)' 'MPRYYEGKVEDRRPCSGLREDLGDCLLRSSCVLKDGKTPKQCAKEGHCKDFVIAFYECKRSLVSWLFLLEVIFSF' A
#
# COMPACT_ATOMS: atom_id res chain seq x y z
N MET A 1 23.80 -23.05 -10.47
CA MET A 1 22.46 -23.37 -9.94
C MET A 1 21.80 -22.04 -9.56
N PRO A 2 20.76 -21.56 -10.27
CA PRO A 2 20.20 -20.25 -9.99
C PRO A 2 19.45 -20.26 -8.65
N ARG A 3 19.75 -19.28 -7.80
CA ARG A 3 19.11 -19.00 -6.51
C ARG A 3 17.68 -18.51 -6.75
N TYR A 4 16.74 -19.45 -6.80
CA TYR A 4 15.30 -19.19 -6.74
C TYR A 4 14.97 -18.82 -5.28
N TYR A 5 14.28 -17.68 -5.06
CA TYR A 5 13.91 -17.07 -3.77
C TYR A 5 14.96 -16.22 -3.03
N GLU A 6 15.35 -15.08 -3.60
CA GLU A 6 15.80 -13.94 -2.77
C GLU A 6 14.58 -13.16 -2.27
N GLY A 7 14.16 -13.54 -1.06
CA GLY A 7 13.35 -12.77 -0.11
C GLY A 7 12.44 -11.68 -0.65
N LYS A 8 11.15 -12.02 -0.88
CA LYS A 8 10.11 -11.05 -0.51
C LYS A 8 10.28 -10.82 0.98
N VAL A 9 10.93 -9.72 1.35
CA VAL A 9 10.86 -9.19 2.71
C VAL A 9 9.37 -8.98 2.92
N GLU A 10 8.70 -9.94 3.57
CA GLU A 10 7.30 -9.74 3.95
C GLU A 10 7.30 -8.47 4.78
N ASP A 11 6.81 -7.40 4.16
CA ASP A 11 6.56 -6.16 4.82
C ASP A 11 5.54 -6.51 5.91
N ARG A 12 6.00 -6.79 7.14
CA ARG A 12 5.13 -6.96 8.32
C ARG A 12 4.35 -5.70 8.67
N ARG A 13 4.48 -4.67 7.82
CA ARG A 13 3.69 -3.47 7.87
C ARG A 13 2.25 -3.88 7.55
N PRO A 14 1.30 -3.49 8.40
CA PRO A 14 -0.09 -3.77 8.13
C PRO A 14 -0.51 -3.14 6.79
N CYS A 15 -1.43 -3.79 6.09
CA CYS A 15 -1.85 -3.44 4.72
C CYS A 15 -0.78 -3.67 3.63
N SER A 16 0.18 -4.59 3.84
CA SER A 16 1.21 -4.93 2.84
C SER A 16 0.63 -5.46 1.53
N GLY A 17 -0.38 -6.34 1.57
CA GLY A 17 -1.04 -6.85 0.36
C GLY A 17 -1.63 -5.73 -0.50
N LEU A 18 -2.38 -4.81 0.11
CA LEU A 18 -2.92 -3.63 -0.58
C LEU A 18 -1.83 -2.72 -1.18
N ARG A 19 -0.65 -2.71 -0.57
CA ARG A 19 0.50 -1.94 -1.08
C ARG A 19 1.13 -2.59 -2.30
N GLU A 20 1.17 -3.93 -2.34
CA GLU A 20 1.57 -4.69 -3.53
C GLU A 20 0.55 -4.48 -4.66
N ASP A 21 -0.74 -4.66 -4.39
CA ASP A 21 -1.82 -4.46 -5.38
C ASP A 21 -1.82 -3.04 -5.97
N LEU A 22 -1.66 -2.01 -5.11
CA LEU A 22 -1.54 -0.63 -5.55
C LEU A 22 -0.29 -0.42 -6.41
N GLY A 23 0.84 -1.04 -6.05
CA GLY A 23 2.08 -1.01 -6.81
C GLY A 23 1.91 -1.61 -8.21
N ASP A 24 1.34 -2.81 -8.29
CA ASP A 24 1.06 -3.52 -9.54
C ASP A 24 0.09 -2.73 -10.44
N CYS A 25 -0.97 -2.17 -9.86
CA CYS A 25 -1.90 -1.33 -10.61
C CYS A 25 -1.22 -0.10 -11.19
N LEU A 26 -0.36 0.58 -10.42
CA LEU A 26 0.36 1.77 -10.87
C LEU A 26 1.41 1.43 -11.93
N LEU A 27 2.15 0.33 -11.78
CA LEU A 27 3.11 -0.19 -12.76
C LEU A 27 2.44 -0.56 -14.09
N ARG A 28 1.20 -1.06 -14.05
CA ARG A 28 0.40 -1.36 -15.25
C ARG A 28 -0.27 -0.11 -15.84
N SER A 29 -0.42 0.96 -15.06
CA SER A 29 -1.12 2.16 -15.47
C SER A 29 -0.32 2.98 -16.48
N SER A 30 -1.03 3.73 -17.32
CA SER A 30 -0.40 4.62 -18.31
C SER A 30 0.45 5.72 -17.69
N CYS A 31 0.21 6.10 -16.43
CA CYS A 31 0.97 7.18 -15.79
C CYS A 31 2.44 6.79 -15.51
N VAL A 32 2.70 5.53 -15.15
CA VAL A 32 4.10 5.07 -14.98
C VAL A 32 4.70 4.70 -16.34
N LEU A 33 3.93 4.06 -17.22
CA LEU A 33 4.42 3.55 -18.50
C LEU A 33 4.61 4.63 -19.58
N LYS A 34 3.72 5.64 -19.65
CA LYS A 34 3.76 6.68 -20.68
C LYS A 34 4.45 7.94 -20.17
N ASP A 35 4.10 8.41 -18.98
CA ASP A 35 4.66 9.65 -18.44
C ASP A 35 5.99 9.44 -17.68
N GLY A 36 6.39 8.19 -17.41
CA GLY A 36 7.60 7.88 -16.65
C GLY A 36 7.57 8.43 -15.21
N LYS A 37 6.39 8.77 -14.69
CA LYS A 37 6.22 9.36 -13.37
C LYS A 37 6.39 8.30 -12.29
N THR A 38 6.86 8.72 -11.13
CA THR A 38 6.99 7.86 -9.96
C THR A 38 5.60 7.38 -9.51
N PRO A 39 5.42 6.12 -9.08
CA PRO A 39 4.12 5.60 -8.63
C PRO A 39 3.46 6.46 -7.53
N LYS A 40 4.25 7.11 -6.66
CA LYS A 40 3.73 8.09 -5.68
C LYS A 40 3.02 9.28 -6.32
N GLN A 41 3.50 9.74 -7.46
CA GLN A 41 2.97 10.88 -8.18
C GLN A 41 1.70 10.48 -8.95
N CYS A 42 1.70 9.30 -9.55
CA CYS A 42 0.52 8.71 -10.18
C CYS A 42 -0.61 8.42 -9.18
N ALA A 43 -0.28 7.93 -7.98
CA ALA A 43 -1.25 7.77 -6.91
C ALA A 43 -1.87 9.12 -6.49
N LYS A 44 -1.08 10.20 -6.49
CA LYS A 44 -1.54 11.55 -6.16
C LYS A 44 -2.40 12.18 -7.28
N GLU A 45 -2.14 11.82 -8.52
CA GLU A 45 -2.96 12.18 -9.69
C GLU A 45 -4.30 11.41 -9.74
N GLY A 46 -4.47 10.40 -8.87
CA GLY A 46 -5.71 9.64 -8.75
C GLY A 46 -5.79 8.48 -9.76
N HIS A 47 -4.67 7.92 -10.16
CA HIS A 47 -4.64 6.61 -10.83
C HIS A 47 -4.81 5.48 -9.79
N CYS A 48 -5.57 4.44 -10.13
CA CYS A 48 -5.88 3.32 -9.24
C CYS A 48 -6.61 3.72 -7.94
N LYS A 49 -7.64 4.57 -8.06
CA LYS A 49 -8.38 5.14 -6.91
C LYS A 49 -8.92 4.09 -5.95
N ASP A 50 -9.42 2.96 -6.46
CA ASP A 50 -9.97 1.89 -5.62
C ASP A 50 -8.92 1.33 -4.65
N PHE A 51 -7.72 1.06 -5.15
CA PHE A 51 -6.60 0.59 -4.32
C PHE A 51 -6.05 1.69 -3.41
N VAL A 52 -6.06 2.95 -3.84
CA VAL A 52 -5.70 4.09 -2.98
C VAL A 52 -6.69 4.19 -1.81
N ILE A 53 -7.99 4.15 -2.09
CA ILE A 53 -9.05 4.20 -1.07
C ILE A 53 -8.91 3.01 -0.11
N ALA A 54 -8.78 1.79 -0.63
CA ALA A 54 -8.61 0.59 0.20
C ALA A 54 -7.35 0.66 1.07
N PHE A 55 -6.23 1.17 0.53
CA PHE A 55 -5.01 1.40 1.31
C PHE A 55 -5.21 2.44 2.42
N TYR A 56 -5.95 3.52 2.14
CA TYR A 56 -6.31 4.53 3.15
C TYR A 56 -7.28 3.99 4.21
N GLU A 57 -8.25 3.17 3.82
CA GLU A 57 -9.19 2.53 4.75
C GLU A 57 -8.50 1.54 5.67
N CYS A 58 -7.62 0.70 5.11
CA CYS A 58 -6.81 -0.22 5.89
C CYS A 58 -5.90 0.55 6.86
N LYS A 59 -5.25 1.64 6.40
CA LYS A 59 -4.47 2.53 7.27
C LYS A 59 -5.32 3.18 8.36
N ARG A 60 -6.53 3.62 8.04
CA ARG A 60 -7.47 4.27 8.96
C ARG A 60 -7.99 3.30 10.01
N SER A 61 -8.24 2.04 9.64
CA SER A 61 -8.58 0.98 10.59
C SER A 61 -7.48 0.78 11.63
N LEU A 62 -6.20 0.82 11.23
CA LEU A 62 -5.09 0.72 12.17
C LEU A 62 -4.97 1.94 13.10
N VAL A 63 -5.27 3.15 12.61
CA VAL A 63 -5.29 4.36 13.44
C VAL A 63 -6.48 4.36 14.40
N SER A 64 -7.65 3.85 13.99
CA SER A 64 -8.76 3.64 14.93
C SER A 64 -8.44 2.56 15.96
N TRP A 65 -7.71 1.50 15.57
CA TRP A 65 -7.19 0.50 16.50
C TRP A 65 -6.15 1.07 17.47
N LEU A 66 -5.30 2.03 17.05
CA LEU A 66 -4.41 2.76 17.96
C LEU A 66 -5.21 3.61 18.97
N PHE A 67 -6.29 4.25 18.53
CA PHE A 67 -7.21 4.95 19.43
C PHE A 67 -7.91 3.99 20.42
N LEU A 68 -8.27 2.79 19.96
CA LEU A 68 -8.82 1.72 20.80
C LEU A 68 -7.79 1.15 21.78
N LEU A 69 -6.52 1.00 21.37
CA LEU A 69 -5.44 0.54 22.22
C LEU A 69 -5.13 1.54 23.34
N GLU A 70 -5.10 2.85 23.05
CA GLU A 70 -4.96 3.89 24.09
C GLU A 70 -6.14 3.87 25.09
N VAL A 71 -7.37 3.62 24.63
CA VAL A 71 -8.56 3.54 25.51
C VAL A 71 -8.61 2.24 26.31
N ILE A 72 -8.17 1.10 25.75
CA ILE A 72 -8.14 -0.20 26.44
C ILE A 72 -6.97 -0.28 27.45
N PHE A 73 -5.82 0.35 27.17
CA PHE A 73 -4.69 0.37 28.12
C PHE A 73 -4.79 1.46 29.20
N SER A 74 -5.80 2.34 29.12
CA SER A 74 -6.09 3.37 30.13
C SER A 74 -7.24 2.97 31.07
N PHE A 75 -7.69 1.72 31.03
CA PHE A 75 -8.62 1.09 31.99
C PHE A 75 -7.93 -0.11 32.64
#